data_AF-A0A517QRD8-F1
#
_entry.id   AF-A0A517QRD8-F1
#
_cell.length_a   1.000
_cell.length_b   1.000
_cell.length_c   1.000
_cell.angle_alpha   90.00
_cell.angle_beta   90.00
_cell.angle_gamma   90.00
#
_symmetry.space_group_name_H-M   'P 1'
#
loop_
_entity.id
_entity.type
_entity.pdbx_description
1 polymer ?
#
loop_
_entity_poly.entity_id
_entity_poly.type
_entity_poly.pdbx_seq_one_letter_code
_entity_poly.pdbx_strand_id
1 'polypeptide(L)'
;MSLIFNQLLSDEAGFIVSAELVLVATVLILGLLVGLSELALNITSELESVGSAFGHLNQGYVIEGLTGHVGEKVGHIFEDIPSFCSDQGDIVCDLLNP
;
A
#
# COMPACT_ATOMS: atom_id res chain seq x y z
N MET A 1 29.29 37.56 -38.67
CA MET A 1 28.14 36.66 -38.43
C MET A 1 28.36 35.21 -38.87
N SER A 2 29.44 34.86 -39.59
CA SER A 2 29.67 33.48 -40.07
C SER A 2 30.48 32.58 -39.12
N LEU A 3 31.30 33.17 -38.23
CA LEU A 3 32.18 32.40 -37.34
C LEU A 3 31.42 31.57 -36.30
N ILE A 4 30.37 32.14 -35.69
CA ILE A 4 29.52 31.42 -34.74
C ILE A 4 28.76 30.29 -35.44
N PHE A 5 28.27 30.53 -36.66
CA PHE A 5 27.52 29.54 -37.43
C PHE A 5 28.42 28.35 -37.84
N ASN A 6 29.66 28.61 -38.24
CA ASN A 6 30.64 27.56 -38.53
C ASN A 6 31.09 26.82 -37.27
N GLN A 7 31.23 27.50 -36.13
CA GLN A 7 31.56 26.87 -34.85
C GLN A 7 30.46 25.92 -34.38
N LEU A 8 29.19 26.28 -34.53
CA LEU A 8 28.06 25.40 -34.20
C LEU A 8 27.94 24.21 -35.16
N LEU A 9 28.28 24.40 -36.45
CA LEU A 9 28.27 23.32 -37.44
C LEU A 9 29.46 22.36 -37.29
N SER A 10 30.56 22.79 -36.66
CA SER A 10 31.75 21.98 -36.39
C SER A 10 31.86 21.50 -34.94
N ASP A 11 30.85 21.76 -34.10
CA ASP A 11 30.82 21.31 -32.71
C ASP A 11 30.20 19.91 -32.61
N GLU A 12 31.01 18.90 -32.89
CA GLU A 12 30.63 17.48 -32.76
C GLU A 12 30.64 17.00 -31.30
N ALA A 13 31.34 17.73 -30.41
CA ALA A 13 31.43 17.38 -29.00
C ALA A 13 30.12 17.66 -28.24
N GLY A 14 29.42 18.76 -28.55
CA GLY A 14 28.13 19.10 -27.94
C GLY A 14 26.96 18.17 -28.33
N PHE A 15 26.97 17.63 -29.55
CA PHE A 15 25.90 16.73 -30.05
C PHE A 15 25.99 15.32 -29.43
N ILE A 16 27.21 14.82 -29.22
CA ILE A 16 27.45 13.49 -28.64
C ILE A 16 27.11 13.47 -27.14
N VAL A 17 27.51 14.53 -26.40
CA VAL A 17 27.27 14.62 -24.94
C VAL A 17 25.79 14.84 -24.60
N SER A 18 25.03 15.51 -25.47
CA SER A 18 23.58 15.72 -25.25
C SER A 18 22.76 14.45 -25.51
N ALA A 19 23.08 13.65 -26.53
CA ALA A 19 22.39 12.40 -26.80
C ALA A 19 22.60 11.36 -25.69
N GLU A 20 23.82 11.25 -25.16
CA GLU A 20 24.15 10.32 -24.07
C GLU A 20 23.43 10.70 -22.76
N LEU A 21 23.36 12.00 -22.45
CA LEU A 21 22.67 12.47 -21.24
C LEU A 21 21.14 12.27 -21.34
N VAL A 22 20.55 12.39 -22.52
CA VAL A 22 19.13 12.07 -22.76
C VAL A 22 18.87 10.56 -22.57
N LEU A 23 19.78 9.71 -23.04
CA LEU A 23 19.67 8.25 -22.82
C LEU A 23 19.70 7.91 -21.33
N VAL A 24 20.66 8.46 -20.57
CA VAL A 24 20.75 8.24 -19.12
C VAL A 24 19.52 8.79 -18.39
N ALA A 25 19.06 9.99 -18.74
CA ALA A 25 17.88 10.60 -18.12
C ALA A 25 16.60 9.78 -18.34
N THR A 26 16.40 9.24 -19.55
CA THR A 26 15.22 8.42 -19.84
C THR A 26 15.23 7.10 -19.09
N VAL A 27 16.37 6.41 -19.00
CA VAL A 27 16.49 5.18 -18.19
C VAL A 27 16.26 5.48 -16.70
N LEU A 28 16.77 6.60 -16.19
CA LEU A 28 16.58 7.00 -14.80
C LEU A 28 15.10 7.27 -14.49
N ILE A 29 14.41 8.03 -15.35
CA ILE A 29 12.98 8.34 -15.17
C ILE A 29 12.12 7.06 -15.25
N LEU A 30 12.42 6.15 -16.18
CA LEU A 30 11.71 4.87 -16.29
C LEU A 30 11.91 4.01 -15.03
N GLY A 31 13.13 3.95 -14.51
CA GLY A 31 13.44 3.24 -13.26
C GLY A 31 12.70 3.85 -12.07
N LEU A 32 12.63 5.18 -11.99
CA LEU A 32 11.90 5.88 -10.94
C LEU A 32 10.39 5.72 -11.08
N LEU A 33 9.85 5.67 -12.29
CA LEU A 33 8.44 5.44 -12.57
C LEU A 33 7.99 4.07 -12.08
N VAL A 34 8.71 3.02 -12.49
CA VAL A 34 8.40 1.64 -12.06
C VAL A 34 8.64 1.51 -10.55
N GLY A 35 9.74 2.04 -10.04
CA GLY A 35 10.06 2.00 -8.61
C GLY A 35 9.00 2.68 -7.74
N LEU A 36 8.48 3.83 -8.15
CA LEU A 36 7.41 4.53 -7.43
C LEU A 36 6.07 3.79 -7.53
N SER A 37 5.78 3.16 -8.68
CA SER A 37 4.58 2.34 -8.86
C SER A 37 4.57 1.14 -7.91
N GLU A 38 5.66 0.39 -7.86
CA GLU A 38 5.81 -0.77 -6.97
C GLU A 38 5.77 -0.35 -5.50
N LEU A 39 6.42 0.77 -5.15
CA LEU A 39 6.37 1.31 -3.79
C LEU A 39 4.94 1.64 -3.36
N ALA A 40 4.15 2.27 -4.24
CA ALA A 40 2.77 2.61 -3.94
C ALA A 40 1.93 1.35 -3.69
N LEU A 41 2.04 0.34 -4.56
CA LEU A 41 1.33 -0.93 -4.41
C LEU A 41 1.73 -1.68 -3.14
N ASN A 42 3.02 -1.71 -2.83
CA ASN A 42 3.53 -2.40 -1.64
C ASN A 42 3.06 -1.72 -0.36
N ILE A 43 3.10 -0.37 -0.29
CA ILE A 43 2.56 0.37 0.86
C ILE A 43 1.07 0.08 1.05
N THR A 44 0.29 0.08 -0.04
CA THR A 44 -1.15 -0.19 0.08
C THR A 44 -1.43 -1.60 0.59
N SER A 45 -0.67 -2.60 0.14
CA SER A 45 -0.83 -3.99 0.60
C SER A 45 -0.43 -4.16 2.09
N GLU A 46 0.64 -3.49 2.53
CA GLU A 46 1.01 -3.50 3.95
C GLU A 46 -0.02 -2.79 4.82
N LEU A 47 -0.58 -1.67 4.35
CA LEU A 47 -1.63 -0.95 5.08
C LEU A 47 -2.95 -1.72 5.15
N GLU A 48 -3.28 -2.48 4.11
CA GLU A 48 -4.39 -3.43 4.10
C GLU A 48 -4.18 -4.51 5.18
N SER A 49 -3.00 -5.14 5.22
CA SER A 49 -2.67 -6.13 6.24
C SER A 49 -2.67 -5.55 7.66
N VAL A 50 -2.19 -4.31 7.86
CA VAL A 50 -2.30 -3.62 9.15
C VAL A 50 -3.76 -3.40 9.51
N GLY A 51 -4.57 -2.90 8.58
CA GLY A 51 -5.97 -2.65 8.84
C GLY A 51 -6.75 -3.94 9.14
N SER A 52 -6.41 -5.05 8.48
CA SER A 52 -7.05 -6.33 8.76
C SER A 52 -6.68 -6.85 10.14
N ALA A 53 -5.41 -6.74 10.54
CA ALA A 53 -4.97 -7.06 11.89
C ALA A 53 -5.74 -6.27 12.97
N PHE A 54 -6.08 -5.00 12.70
CA PHE A 54 -6.96 -4.22 13.57
C PHE A 54 -8.43 -4.69 13.53
N GLY A 55 -8.94 -5.10 12.37
CA GLY A 55 -10.28 -5.67 12.21
C GLY A 55 -10.45 -7.03 12.91
N HIS A 56 -9.38 -7.81 13.03
CA HIS A 56 -9.38 -9.10 13.74
C HIS A 56 -9.36 -8.99 15.27
N LEU A 57 -9.27 -7.77 15.81
CA LEU A 57 -9.40 -7.56 17.25
C LEU A 57 -10.85 -7.84 17.65
N ASN A 58 -11.07 -8.96 18.34
CA ASN A 58 -12.38 -9.31 18.90
C ASN A 58 -12.81 -8.25 19.92
N GLN A 59 -13.87 -7.50 19.61
CA GLN A 59 -14.45 -6.47 20.50
C GLN A 59 -15.59 -7.03 21.38
N GLY A 60 -15.78 -8.35 21.41
CA GLY A 60 -16.74 -9.05 22.25
C GLY A 60 -16.26 -9.24 23.70
N TYR A 61 -17.21 -9.32 24.62
CA TYR A 61 -16.95 -9.65 26.02
C TYR A 61 -18.06 -10.53 26.63
N VAL A 62 -17.67 -11.33 27.63
CA VAL A 62 -18.57 -12.15 28.44
C VAL A 62 -18.34 -11.81 29.91
N ILE A 63 -19.40 -11.35 30.58
CA ILE A 63 -19.46 -11.17 32.03
C ILE A 63 -20.41 -12.23 32.57
N GLU A 64 -19.87 -13.18 33.32
CA GLU A 64 -20.65 -14.22 33.95
C GLU A 64 -21.54 -13.67 35.07
N GLY A 65 -22.75 -14.22 35.18
CA GLY A 65 -23.63 -13.95 36.31
C GLY A 65 -23.12 -14.60 37.59
N LEU A 66 -23.52 -14.06 38.75
CA LEU A 66 -23.19 -14.64 40.06
C LEU A 66 -24.46 -15.15 40.73
N THR A 67 -24.44 -16.41 41.18
CA THR A 67 -25.53 -17.04 41.92
C THR A 67 -25.08 -17.39 43.33
N GLY A 68 -25.83 -16.95 44.34
CA GLY A 68 -25.59 -17.22 45.75
C GLY A 68 -26.85 -17.65 46.49
N HIS A 69 -26.71 -18.00 47.77
CA HIS A 69 -27.79 -18.58 48.58
C HIS A 69 -29.06 -17.71 48.70
N VAL A 70 -28.94 -16.39 48.52
CA VAL A 70 -30.03 -15.41 48.74
C VAL A 70 -30.28 -14.53 47.51
N GLY A 71 -29.67 -14.83 46.37
CA GLY A 71 -29.89 -14.03 45.16
C GLY A 71 -29.04 -14.42 43.97
N GLU A 72 -29.50 -13.96 42.81
CA GLU A 72 -28.90 -14.19 41.50
C GLU A 72 -28.67 -12.85 40.81
N LYS A 73 -27.54 -12.74 40.11
CA LYS A 73 -27.19 -11.63 39.23
C LYS A 73 -27.04 -12.18 37.82
N VAL A 74 -27.84 -11.67 36.89
CA VAL A 74 -27.76 -12.03 35.48
C VAL A 74 -26.48 -11.41 34.88
N GLY A 75 -25.77 -12.20 34.08
CA GLY A 75 -24.57 -11.76 33.36
C GLY A 75 -24.87 -10.90 32.13
N HIS A 76 -23.82 -10.45 31.46
CA HIS A 76 -23.90 -9.68 30.21
C HIS A 76 -22.96 -10.26 29.16
N ILE A 77 -23.44 -10.38 27.93
CA ILE A 77 -22.66 -10.90 26.81
C ILE A 77 -22.82 -9.93 25.64
N PHE A 78 -21.70 -9.55 25.04
CA PHE A 78 -21.67 -8.90 23.73
C PHE A 78 -20.74 -9.72 22.85
N GLU A 79 -21.29 -10.31 21.80
CA GLU A 79 -20.53 -11.11 20.85
C GLU A 79 -20.40 -10.29 19.57
N ASP A 80 -19.16 -10.00 19.18
CA ASP A 80 -18.86 -9.40 17.89
C ASP A 80 -18.92 -10.51 16.84
N ILE A 81 -19.87 -10.38 15.90
CA ILE A 81 -20.13 -11.42 14.90
C ILE A 81 -19.25 -11.11 13.68
N PRO A 82 -18.46 -12.08 13.18
CA PRO A 82 -17.68 -11.88 11.97
C PRO A 82 -18.57 -11.39 10.82
N SER A 83 -18.21 -10.24 10.24
CA SER A 83 -18.84 -9.69 9.04
C SER A 83 -18.42 -10.47 7.80
N PHE A 84 -19.10 -10.23 6.68
CA PHE A 84 -18.71 -10.80 5.38
C PHE A 84 -17.20 -10.58 5.11
N CYS A 85 -16.49 -11.68 4.77
CA CYS A 85 -15.03 -11.76 4.52
C CYS A 85 -14.10 -11.83 5.76
N SER A 86 -14.64 -12.00 6.97
CA SER A 86 -13.84 -12.18 8.20
C SER A 86 -13.00 -13.46 8.25
N ASP A 87 -13.32 -14.48 7.45
CA ASP A 87 -12.58 -15.76 7.42
C ASP A 87 -11.24 -15.65 6.66
N GLN A 88 -11.08 -14.64 5.80
CA GLN A 88 -9.94 -14.50 4.89
C GLN A 88 -8.78 -13.69 5.45
N GLY A 89 -8.95 -13.00 6.57
CA GLY A 89 -7.85 -12.18 7.07
C GLY A 89 -7.78 -10.77 6.48
N ASP A 90 -8.81 -10.31 5.75
CA ASP A 90 -8.78 -9.12 4.88
C ASP A 90 -9.99 -8.19 5.15
N ILE A 91 -9.78 -6.88 4.98
CA ILE A 91 -10.81 -5.84 5.05
C ILE A 91 -11.54 -5.70 3.71
N VAL A 92 -10.89 -6.08 2.61
CA VAL A 92 -11.48 -6.13 1.28
C VAL A 92 -11.85 -7.58 0.96
N CYS A 93 -12.94 -7.77 0.23
CA CYS A 93 -13.32 -9.09 -0.23
C CYS A 93 -12.71 -9.34 -1.60
N ASP A 94 -11.77 -10.27 -1.72
CA ASP A 94 -11.26 -10.67 -3.02
C ASP A 94 -12.25 -11.61 -3.71
N LEU A 95 -13.20 -11.03 -4.45
CA LEU A 95 -14.30 -11.73 -5.13
C LEU A 95 -13.83 -12.72 -6.22
N LEU A 96 -12.52 -12.82 -6.46
CA LEU A 96 -11.91 -13.68 -7.47
C LEU A 96 -11.44 -15.05 -6.93
N ASN A 97 -11.47 -15.27 -5.62
CA ASN A 97 -11.15 -16.58 -5.04
C ASN A 97 -12.14 -16.94 -3.91
N PRO A 98 -13.30 -17.55 -4.25
CA PRO A 98 -14.28 -17.99 -3.26
C PRO A 98 -13.77 -19.10 -2.35
#